data_AF-A0A373CFU5-F1
#
_entry.id   AF-A0A373CFU5-F1
#
_cell.length_a   1.000
_cell.length_b   1.000
_cell.length_c   1.000
_cell.angle_alpha   90.00
_cell.angle_beta   90.00
_cell.angle_gamma   90.00
#
_symmetry.space_group_name_H-M   'P 1'
#
loop_
_entity.id
_entity.type
_entity.pdbx_description
1 polymer ?
#
loop_
_entity_poly.entity_id
_entity_poly.type
_entity_poly.pdbx_seq_one_letter_code
_entity_poly.pdbx_strand_id
1 'polypeptide(L)' 'MRYRYWFALRPPMPGAVPKRNLENVTSFGKRTYRYEVNREVWGYADYSEPLTDKEVAEYELVKGGEVHD' A
#
# COMPACT_ATOMS: atom_id res chain seq x y z
N MET A 1 -8.74 -12.67 -3.76
CA MET A 1 -8.87 -11.51 -2.85
C MET A 1 -7.48 -10.96 -2.62
N ARG A 2 -7.30 -9.64 -2.73
CA ARG A 2 -6.03 -8.97 -2.46
C ARG A 2 -6.23 -7.89 -1.41
N TYR A 3 -5.23 -7.68 -0.57
CA TYR A 3 -5.24 -6.66 0.46
C TYR A 3 -4.41 -5.47 -0.01
N ARG A 4 -5.08 -4.33 -0.21
CA ARG A 4 -4.44 -3.12 -0.71
C ARG A 4 -3.97 -2.21 0.42
N TYR A 5 -2.72 -1.77 0.32
CA TYR A 5 -2.09 -0.83 1.22
C TYR A 5 -1.48 0.33 0.45
N TRP A 6 -1.70 1.54 0.93
CA TRP A 6 -1.36 2.77 0.22
C TRP A 6 -0.11 3.43 0.79
N PHE A 7 0.72 3.96 -0.12
CA PHE A 7 1.93 4.70 0.21
C PHE A 7 1.61 6.16 0.46
N ALA A 8 1.43 6.52 1.71
CA ALA A 8 0.76 7.78 2.04
C ALA A 8 1.73 8.91 2.41
N LEU A 9 2.93 8.56 2.89
CA LEU A 9 3.96 9.51 3.32
C LEU A 9 5.13 9.58 2.33
N ARG A 10 5.64 8.42 1.91
CA ARG A 10 6.80 8.29 1.02
C ARG A 10 6.47 7.43 -0.20
N PRO A 11 7.15 7.62 -1.34
CA PRO A 11 6.97 6.78 -2.51
C PRO A 11 7.43 5.33 -2.26
N PRO A 12 6.88 4.36 -3.02
CA PRO A 12 7.39 2.99 -3.05
C PRO A 12 8.83 2.98 -3.55
N MET A 13 9.77 2.76 -2.63
CA MET A 13 11.20 2.57 -2.91
C MET A 13 11.62 1.15 -2.51
N PRO A 14 12.76 0.63 -3.01
CA PRO A 14 13.32 -0.63 -2.53
C PRO A 14 13.48 -0.59 -1.00
N GLY A 15 12.84 -1.53 -0.30
CA GLY A 15 12.84 -1.58 1.18
C GLY A 15 11.75 -0.74 1.86
N ALA A 16 10.92 -0.01 1.12
CA ALA A 16 9.79 0.74 1.67
C ALA A 16 8.53 -0.11 1.92
N VAL A 17 8.60 -1.42 1.63
CA VAL A 17 7.52 -2.39 1.90
C VAL A 17 8.04 -3.73 2.39
N PRO A 18 7.24 -4.45 3.18
CA PRO A 18 7.47 -5.86 3.43
C PRO A 18 7.33 -6.64 2.11
N LYS A 19 8.30 -7.52 1.84
CA LYS A 19 8.29 -8.34 0.63
C LYS A 19 7.47 -9.62 0.77
N ARG A 20 7.09 -9.99 2.00
CA ARG A 20 6.34 -11.19 2.28
C ARG A 20 4.93 -11.05 1.70
N ASN A 21 4.49 -12.05 0.94
CA ASN A 21 3.14 -12.12 0.36
C ASN A 21 2.78 -10.93 -0.55
N LEU A 22 3.79 -10.18 -0.99
CA LEU A 22 3.63 -9.02 -1.85
C LEU A 22 3.37 -9.51 -3.27
N GLU A 23 2.21 -9.16 -3.83
CA GLU A 23 1.86 -9.52 -5.20
C GLU A 23 2.21 -8.42 -6.19
N ASN A 24 1.91 -7.17 -5.84
CA ASN A 24 2.11 -6.05 -6.75
C ASN A 24 2.47 -4.77 -6.00
N VAL A 25 3.28 -3.91 -6.64
CA VAL A 25 3.58 -2.56 -6.18
C VAL A 25 3.43 -1.61 -7.35
N THR A 26 2.55 -0.64 -7.19
CA THR A 26 2.30 0.39 -8.19
C THR A 26 2.74 1.74 -7.65
N SER A 27 3.66 2.39 -8.35
CA SER A 27 4.02 3.79 -8.11
C SER A 27 3.28 4.69 -9.10
N PHE A 28 2.73 5.80 -8.61
CA PHE A 28 2.13 6.82 -9.46
C PHE A 28 3.14 7.86 -9.96
N GLY A 29 4.37 7.86 -9.44
CA GLY A 29 5.41 8.85 -9.75
C GLY A 29 5.15 10.25 -9.18
N LYS A 30 3.91 10.55 -8.79
CA LYS A 30 3.48 11.79 -8.13
C LYS A 30 2.40 11.48 -7.10
N ARG A 31 2.24 12.38 -6.12
CA ARG A 31 1.11 12.33 -5.19
C ARG A 31 -0.19 12.43 -5.98
N THR A 32 -1.05 11.44 -5.80
CA THR A 32 -2.35 11.32 -6.47
C THR A 32 -3.40 11.10 -5.40
N TYR A 33 -4.45 11.92 -5.43
CA TYR A 33 -5.56 11.80 -4.50
C TYR A 33 -6.36 10.52 -4.76
N ARG A 34 -6.64 9.75 -3.70
CA ARG A 34 -7.42 8.52 -3.76
C ARG A 34 -8.58 8.61 -2.78
N TYR A 35 -9.79 8.47 -3.31
CA TYR A 35 -11.02 8.53 -2.54
C TYR A 35 -11.12 7.40 -1.52
N GLU A 36 -10.59 6.21 -1.84
CA GLU A 36 -10.57 5.02 -0.95
C GLU A 36 -9.91 5.31 0.41
N VAL A 37 -8.94 6.22 0.45
CA VAL A 37 -8.23 6.62 1.69
C VAL A 37 -8.40 8.09 2.01
N ASN A 38 -9.24 8.81 1.28
CA ASN A 38 -9.53 10.23 1.42
C ASN A 38 -8.28 11.12 1.53
N ARG A 39 -7.19 10.74 0.83
CA ARG A 39 -5.89 11.45 0.91
C ARG A 39 -5.04 11.26 -0.35
N GLU A 40 -4.01 12.08 -0.45
CA GLU A 40 -2.97 11.93 -1.47
C GLU A 40 -1.97 10.84 -1.10
N VAL A 41 -1.69 9.98 -2.06
CA VAL A 41 -0.80 8.83 -1.94
C VAL A 41 0.13 8.73 -3.15
N TRP A 42 1.26 8.09 -2.97
CA TRP A 42 2.28 7.88 -3.99
C TRP A 42 2.04 6.63 -4.84
N GLY A 43 1.13 5.76 -4.41
CA GLY A 43 0.95 4.44 -5.00
C GLY A 43 0.26 3.49 -4.04
N TYR A 44 0.23 2.22 -4.39
CA TYR A 44 -0.26 1.14 -3.54
C TYR A 44 0.57 -0.13 -3.69
N ALA A 45 0.46 -1.02 -2.71
CA ALA A 45 0.96 -2.37 -2.72
C ALA A 45 -0.22 -3.32 -2.43
N ASP A 46 -0.32 -4.38 -3.24
CA ASP A 46 -1.33 -5.42 -3.08
C ASP A 46 -0.65 -6.69 -2.54
N TYR A 47 -1.31 -7.34 -1.58
CA TYR A 47 -0.82 -8.55 -0.92
C TYR A 47 -1.86 -9.67 -1.01
N SER A 48 -1.39 -10.92 -1.07
CA SER A 48 -2.26 -12.09 -1.06
C SER A 48 -2.88 -12.37 0.30
N GLU A 49 -2.27 -11.85 1.38
CA GLU A 49 -2.71 -11.97 2.77
C GLU A 49 -2.63 -10.58 3.44
N PRO A 50 -3.43 -10.30 4.48
CA PRO A 50 -3.36 -9.02 5.17
C PRO A 50 -2.02 -8.89 5.91
N LEU A 51 -1.42 -7.71 5.82
CA LEU A 51 -0.30 -7.31 6.67
C LEU A 51 -0.76 -7.16 8.12
N THR A 52 0.16 -7.46 9.04
CA THR A 52 -0.03 -7.19 10.47
C THR A 52 -0.03 -5.68 10.75
N ASP A 53 -0.73 -5.24 11.79
CA ASP A 53 -0.74 -3.83 12.20
C ASP A 53 0.68 -3.29 12.46
N LYS A 54 1.58 -4.15 12.93
CA LYS A 54 3.00 -3.83 13.11
C LYS A 54 3.68 -3.50 11.78
N GLU A 55 3.53 -4.35 10.77
CA GLU A 55 4.09 -4.10 9.44
C GLU A 55 3.49 -2.84 8.81
N VAL A 56 2.18 -2.64 8.95
CA VAL A 56 1.52 -1.43 8.45
C VAL A 56 2.13 -0.17 9.09
N ALA A 57 2.37 -0.20 10.41
CA ALA A 57 2.98 0.91 11.14
C ALA A 57 4.47 1.12 10.78
N GLU A 58 5.28 0.06 10.78
CA GLU A 58 6.72 0.12 10.48
C GLU A 58 6.99 0.67 9.07
N TYR A 59 6.14 0.31 8.11
CA TYR A 59 6.26 0.77 6.73
C TYR A 59 5.40 2.01 6.41
N GLU A 60 4.70 2.55 7.41
CA GLU A 60 3.85 3.74 7.32
C GLU A 60 2.80 3.65 6.21
N LEU A 61 2.23 2.45 6.04
CA LEU A 61 1.23 2.16 5.03
C LEU A 61 -0.18 2.50 5.54
N VAL A 62 -1.09 2.78 4.61
CA VAL A 62 -2.51 3.02 4.93
C VAL A 62 -3.36 1.90 4.36
N LYS A 63 -4.15 1.22 5.20
CA LYS A 63 -5.04 0.15 4.76
C LYS A 63 -6.15 0.72 3.86
N GLY A 64 -6.24 0.19 2.64
CA GLY A 64 -7.21 0.61 1.63
C GLY A 64 -8.49 -0.22 1.59
N GLY A 65 -8.38 -1.51 1.90
CA GLY A 65 -9.48 -2.47 1.81
C GLY A 65 -9.11 -3.72 1.03
N GLU A 66 -10.11 -4.55 0.80
CA GLU A 66 -9.99 -5.79 0.02
C GLU A 66 -10.38 -5.52 -1.44
N VAL A 67 -9.52 -5.93 -2.36
CA VAL A 67 -9.75 -5.88 -3.80
C VAL A 67 -10.20 -7.26 -4.25
N HIS A 68 -11.40 -7.31 -4.81
CA HIS A 68 -11.98 -8.50 -5.42
C HIS A 68 -11.87 -8.29 -6.94
N ASP A 69 -11.06 -9.12 -7.59
CA ASP A 69 -11.02 -9.22 -9.06
C ASP A 69 -12.21 -10.05 -9.54
#